data_AF-A0A2W4L9N6-F1
#
_entry.id   AF-A0A2W4L9N6-F1
#
_cell.length_a   1.000
_cell.length_b   1.000
_cell.length_c   1.000
_cell.angle_alpha   90.00
_cell.angle_beta   90.00
_cell.angle_gamma   90.00
#
_symmetry.space_group_name_H-M   'P 1'
#
loop_
_entity.id
_entity.type
_entity.pdbx_description
1 polymer ?
#
loop_
_entity_poly.entity_id
_entity_poly.type
_entity_poly.pdbx_seq_one_letter_code
_entity_poly.pdbx_strand_id
1 'polypeptide(L)'
;MRLGPLLGLAPFLLLTSSCCATPLSAAVNDLEAGQSPRALARLRAIGPSFEELSPDERVRYALYRGLAHLALGDASSADSWLCQARAATTRNPDLLSLEDRSRLRTALRALGRMPGE
;
A
#
# COMPACT_ATOMS: atom_id res chain seq x y z
N MET A 1 23.52 2.05 -59.96
CA MET A 1 23.85 3.11 -58.97
C MET A 1 22.66 4.05 -58.82
N ARG A 2 21.90 3.96 -57.72
CA ARG A 2 21.15 5.08 -57.13
C ARG A 2 21.15 4.91 -55.61
N LEU A 3 21.79 5.85 -54.93
CA LEU A 3 21.93 5.95 -53.48
C LEU A 3 20.55 6.19 -52.83
N GLY A 4 20.29 5.51 -51.70
CA GLY A 4 19.17 5.83 -50.82
C GLY A 4 19.53 6.91 -49.79
N PRO A 5 18.59 7.75 -49.34
CA PRO A 5 18.78 8.58 -48.17
C PRO A 5 18.27 7.85 -46.92
N LEU A 6 19.23 7.28 -46.18
CA LEU A 6 19.17 7.15 -44.73
C LEU A 6 19.17 8.57 -44.14
N LEU A 7 18.13 8.99 -43.41
CA LEU A 7 18.28 9.91 -42.28
C LEU A 7 16.94 10.12 -41.57
N GLY A 8 16.93 9.95 -40.25
CA GLY A 8 15.99 10.68 -39.38
C GLY A 8 15.12 9.86 -38.44
N LEU A 9 15.48 8.63 -38.07
CA LEU A 9 14.87 8.00 -36.89
C LEU A 9 15.63 8.46 -35.64
N ALA A 10 15.25 9.63 -35.14
CA ALA A 10 15.64 10.10 -33.82
C ALA A 10 15.14 9.09 -32.78
N PRO A 11 16.02 8.41 -32.01
CA PRO A 11 15.54 7.62 -30.89
C PRO A 11 15.08 8.60 -29.83
N PHE A 12 13.75 8.70 -29.67
CA PHE A 12 13.10 9.39 -28.58
C PHE A 12 13.50 8.65 -27.30
N LEU A 13 14.61 9.09 -26.70
CA LEU A 13 15.19 8.58 -25.47
C LEU A 13 14.23 8.97 -24.33
N LEU A 14 13.16 8.20 -24.18
CA LEU A 14 12.26 8.26 -23.03
C LEU A 14 13.04 7.78 -21.81
N LEU A 15 13.69 8.73 -21.13
CA LEU A 15 14.09 8.59 -19.74
C LEU A 15 12.82 8.43 -18.91
N THR A 16 12.28 7.21 -18.84
CA THR A 16 11.31 6.86 -17.80
C THR A 16 12.09 6.67 -16.52
N SER A 17 12.12 7.72 -15.71
CA SER A 17 12.52 7.69 -14.31
C SER A 17 11.75 6.58 -13.60
N SER A 18 12.37 5.40 -13.47
CA SER A 18 11.88 4.34 -12.58
C SER A 18 12.14 4.80 -11.16
N CYS A 19 11.23 5.62 -10.63
CA CYS A 19 11.07 5.71 -9.19
C CYS A 19 10.77 4.28 -8.73
N CYS A 20 11.66 3.68 -7.94
CA CYS A 20 11.50 2.33 -7.39
C CYS A 20 10.31 2.33 -6.42
N ALA A 21 9.09 2.39 -6.96
CA ALA A 21 7.87 2.26 -6.18
C ALA A 21 7.79 0.80 -5.74
N THR A 22 7.98 0.57 -4.45
CA THR A 22 7.77 -0.77 -3.88
C THR A 22 6.34 -1.23 -4.15
N PRO A 23 6.08 -2.55 -4.25
CA PRO A 23 4.73 -3.08 -4.46
C PRO A 23 3.72 -2.54 -3.44
N LEU A 24 4.17 -2.33 -2.20
CA LEU A 24 3.37 -1.73 -1.14
C LEU A 24 3.00 -0.27 -1.46
N SER A 25 3.96 0.57 -1.84
CA SER A 25 3.70 1.96 -2.22
C SER A 25 2.74 2.08 -3.41
N ALA A 26 2.80 1.16 -4.38
CA ALA A 26 1.83 1.12 -5.47
C ALA A 26 0.40 0.83 -4.97
N ALA A 27 0.25 -0.08 -4.00
CA ALA A 27 -1.04 -0.37 -3.37
C ALA A 27 -1.57 0.83 -2.55
N VAL A 28 -0.70 1.53 -1.84
CA VAL A 28 -1.06 2.77 -1.12
C VAL A 28 -1.59 3.82 -2.09
N ASN A 29 -0.88 4.07 -3.19
CA ASN A 29 -1.30 5.03 -4.22
C ASN A 29 -2.66 4.67 -4.84
N ASP A 30 -2.91 3.38 -5.11
CA ASP A 30 -4.21 2.92 -5.59
C ASP A 30 -5.32 3.18 -4.55
N LEU A 31 -5.03 3.00 -3.26
CA LEU A 31 -6.01 3.23 -2.19
C LEU A 31 -6.35 4.72 -2.03
N GLU A 32 -5.33 5.58 -2.03
CA GLU A 32 -5.47 7.05 -1.97
C GLU A 32 -6.21 7.58 -3.22
N ALA A 33 -6.07 6.92 -4.37
CA ALA A 33 -6.82 7.20 -5.59
C ALA A 33 -8.26 6.64 -5.59
N GLY A 34 -8.75 6.09 -4.47
CA GLY A 34 -10.08 5.47 -4.35
C GLY A 34 -10.23 4.14 -5.08
N GLN A 35 -9.14 3.55 -5.59
CA GLN A 35 -9.13 2.28 -6.32
C GLN A 35 -8.98 1.09 -5.35
N SER A 36 -9.81 1.03 -4.31
CA SER A 36 -9.71 0.04 -3.23
C SER A 36 -9.72 -1.42 -3.72
N PRO A 37 -10.49 -1.84 -4.75
CA PRO A 37 -10.39 -3.20 -5.30
C PRO A 37 -8.99 -3.50 -5.87
N ARG A 38 -8.40 -2.53 -6.57
CA ARG A 38 -7.06 -2.67 -7.19
C ARG A 38 -5.98 -2.70 -6.12
N ALA A 39 -6.06 -1.82 -5.13
CA ALA A 39 -5.17 -1.81 -3.98
C ALA A 39 -5.17 -3.16 -3.26
N LEU A 40 -6.35 -3.71 -2.98
CA LEU A 40 -6.49 -5.02 -2.34
C LEU A 40 -5.89 -6.15 -3.20
N ALA A 41 -6.08 -6.13 -4.51
CA ALA A 41 -5.47 -7.10 -5.41
C ALA A 41 -3.94 -7.08 -5.34
N ARG A 42 -3.32 -5.90 -5.33
CA ARG A 42 -1.87 -5.77 -5.16
C ARG A 42 -1.39 -6.25 -3.79
N LEU A 43 -2.10 -5.89 -2.72
CA LEU A 43 -1.76 -6.35 -1.37
C LEU A 43 -1.85 -7.88 -1.26
N ARG A 44 -2.84 -8.51 -1.91
CA ARG A 44 -2.92 -9.98 -1.97
C ARG A 44 -1.73 -10.59 -2.72
N ALA A 45 -1.24 -9.93 -3.78
CA ALA A 45 -0.07 -10.38 -4.52
C ALA A 45 1.24 -10.31 -3.71
N ILE A 46 1.33 -9.42 -2.71
CA ILE A 46 2.47 -9.37 -1.77
C ILE A 46 2.39 -10.50 -0.73
N GLY A 47 1.18 -10.99 -0.42
CA GLY A 47 0.92 -11.98 0.63
C GLY A 47 1.86 -13.20 0.65
N PRO A 48 2.23 -13.82 -0.49
CA PRO A 48 3.18 -14.93 -0.52
C PRO A 48 4.58 -14.60 0.04
N SER A 49 5.03 -13.35 -0.13
CA SER A 49 6.31 -12.83 0.37
C SER A 49 6.16 -12.06 1.68
N PHE A 50 5.03 -12.17 2.38
CA PHE A 50 4.78 -11.42 3.62
C PHE A 50 5.86 -11.69 4.68
N GLU A 51 6.38 -12.91 4.77
CA GLU A 51 7.45 -13.27 5.70
C GLU A 51 8.83 -12.69 5.32
N GLU A 52 8.99 -12.21 4.10
CA GLU A 52 10.25 -11.61 3.64
C GLU A 52 10.28 -10.10 3.91
N LEU A 53 9.13 -9.51 4.23
CA LEU A 53 9.00 -8.09 4.54
C LEU A 53 9.69 -7.73 5.87
N SER A 54 10.27 -6.53 5.91
CA SER A 54 10.80 -5.96 7.16
C SER A 54 9.68 -5.76 8.19
N PRO A 55 10.00 -5.65 9.50
CA PRO A 55 9.00 -5.43 10.53
C PRO A 55 8.09 -4.22 10.26
N ASP A 56 8.64 -3.09 9.79
CA ASP A 56 7.86 -1.91 9.44
C ASP A 56 6.95 -2.15 8.22
N GLU A 57 7.46 -2.82 7.18
CA GLU A 57 6.68 -3.17 5.99
C GLU A 57 5.53 -4.12 6.32
N ARG A 58 5.73 -5.08 7.22
CA ARG A 58 4.67 -5.99 7.68
C ARG A 58 3.54 -5.24 8.40
N VAL A 59 3.88 -4.27 9.23
CA VAL A 59 2.87 -3.46 9.95
C VAL A 59 2.13 -2.54 8.98
N ARG A 60 2.85 -1.88 8.06
CA ARG A 60 2.23 -1.08 6.99
C ARG A 60 1.36 -1.94 6.09
N TYR A 61 1.81 -3.12 5.72
CA TYR A 61 1.03 -4.08 4.95
C TYR A 61 -0.30 -4.43 5.64
N ALA A 62 -0.24 -4.78 6.92
CA ALA A 62 -1.45 -5.08 7.71
C ALA A 62 -2.38 -3.87 7.78
N LEU A 63 -1.85 -2.67 8.02
CA LEU A 63 -2.63 -1.43 8.02
C LEU A 63 -3.37 -1.23 6.68
N TYR A 64 -2.65 -1.21 5.57
CA TYR A 64 -3.23 -0.90 4.26
C TYR A 64 -4.15 -2.02 3.75
N ARG A 65 -3.89 -3.28 4.10
CA ARG A 65 -4.82 -4.39 3.81
C ARG A 65 -6.11 -4.23 4.61
N GLY A 66 -6.02 -3.86 5.88
CA GLY A 66 -7.17 -3.52 6.70
C GLY A 66 -7.99 -2.35 6.14
N LEU A 67 -7.32 -1.26 5.76
CA LEU A 67 -7.98 -0.09 5.16
C LEU A 67 -8.65 -0.42 3.82
N ALA A 68 -8.03 -1.24 2.98
CA ALA A 68 -8.62 -1.66 1.72
C ALA A 68 -9.87 -2.52 1.93
N HIS A 69 -9.86 -3.45 2.90
CA HIS A 69 -11.06 -4.21 3.27
C HIS A 69 -12.16 -3.30 3.84
N LEU A 70 -11.78 -2.32 4.68
CA LEU A 70 -12.73 -1.37 5.27
C LEU A 70 -13.42 -0.54 4.19
N ALA A 71 -12.66 -0.02 3.22
CA ALA A 71 -13.18 0.75 2.10
C ALA A 71 -14.14 -0.07 1.20
N LEU A 72 -14.00 -1.40 1.18
CA LEU A 72 -14.88 -2.32 0.46
C LEU A 72 -16.06 -2.81 1.30
N GLY A 73 -16.22 -2.33 2.54
CA GLY A 73 -17.30 -2.73 3.45
C GLY A 73 -17.09 -4.08 4.13
N ASP A 74 -15.93 -4.71 3.97
CA ASP A 74 -15.58 -5.98 4.64
C ASP A 74 -15.00 -5.70 6.03
N ALA A 75 -15.89 -5.39 6.97
CA ALA A 75 -15.53 -5.02 8.33
C ALA A 75 -14.80 -6.15 9.09
N SER A 76 -15.15 -7.41 8.84
CA SER A 76 -14.53 -8.56 9.53
C SER A 76 -13.06 -8.75 9.13
N SER A 77 -12.76 -8.69 7.83
CA SER A 77 -11.36 -8.74 7.38
C SER A 77 -10.60 -7.49 7.79
N ALA A 78 -11.24 -6.31 7.68
CA ALA A 78 -10.64 -5.05 8.11
C ALA A 78 -10.20 -5.11 9.58
N ASP A 79 -11.09 -5.57 10.46
CA ASP A 79 -10.84 -5.71 11.89
C ASP A 79 -9.61 -6.58 12.17
N SER A 80 -9.56 -7.75 11.54
CA SER A 80 -8.46 -8.71 11.73
C SER A 80 -7.09 -8.08 11.41
N TRP A 81 -6.98 -7.42 10.26
CA TRP A 81 -5.74 -6.79 9.83
C TRP A 81 -5.38 -5.54 10.64
N LEU A 82 -6.35 -4.69 10.97
CA LEU A 82 -6.13 -3.48 11.76
C LEU A 82 -5.76 -3.81 13.22
N CYS A 83 -6.34 -4.86 13.80
CA CYS A 83 -5.93 -5.37 15.11
C CYS A 83 -4.48 -5.87 15.09
N GLN A 84 -4.03 -6.53 14.03
CA GLN A 84 -2.63 -6.95 13.88
C GLN A 84 -1.69 -5.74 13.82
N ALA A 85 -2.01 -4.74 12.99
CA ALA A 85 -1.23 -3.50 12.91
C ALA A 85 -1.18 -2.76 14.26
N ARG A 86 -2.32 -2.69 14.97
CA ARG A 86 -2.42 -2.11 16.33
C ARG A 86 -1.51 -2.85 17.30
N ALA A 87 -1.60 -4.17 17.38
CA ALA A 87 -0.82 -4.96 18.33
C ALA A 87 0.70 -4.76 18.14
N ALA A 88 1.16 -4.67 16.90
CA ALA A 88 2.56 -4.38 16.60
C ALA A 88 2.95 -2.94 16.99
N THR A 89 2.13 -1.96 16.60
CA THR A 89 2.39 -0.53 16.87
C THR A 89 2.32 -0.18 18.37
N THR A 90 1.49 -0.89 19.14
CA THR A 90 1.43 -0.72 20.61
C THR A 90 2.75 -1.17 21.28
N ARG A 91 3.43 -2.18 20.74
CA ARG A 91 4.73 -2.63 21.28
C ARG A 91 5.87 -1.74 20.82
N ASN A 92 5.84 -1.29 19.57
CA ASN A 92 6.83 -0.38 19.01
C ASN A 92 6.13 0.68 18.13
N PRO A 93 5.94 1.91 18.64
CA PRO A 93 5.22 2.95 17.92
C PRO A 93 5.98 3.48 16.70
N ASP A 94 7.31 3.27 16.62
CA ASP A 94 8.15 3.78 15.54
C ASP A 94 8.07 2.93 14.26
N LEU A 95 7.37 1.79 14.30
CA LEU A 95 7.12 0.94 13.13
C LEU A 95 6.16 1.59 12.11
N LEU A 96 5.43 2.63 12.51
CA LEU A 96 4.55 3.39 11.65
C LEU A 96 4.87 4.88 11.71
N SER A 97 4.79 5.54 10.55
CA SER A 97 4.81 7.00 10.47
C SER A 97 3.66 7.60 11.30
N LEU A 98 3.78 8.88 11.68
CA LEU A 98 2.70 9.57 12.38
C LEU A 98 1.38 9.56 11.59
N GLU A 99 1.48 9.70 10.28
CA GLU A 99 0.34 9.68 9.36
C GLU A 99 -0.35 8.31 9.36
N ASP A 100 0.43 7.23 9.25
CA ASP A 100 -0.09 5.86 9.26
C ASP A 100 -0.69 5.48 10.61
N ARG A 101 -0.11 5.96 11.71
CA ARG A 101 -0.72 5.83 13.05
C ARG A 101 -2.05 6.56 13.13
N SER A 102 -2.17 7.73 12.52
CA SER A 102 -3.43 8.46 12.45
C SER A 102 -4.48 7.71 11.64
N ARG A 103 -4.11 7.17 10.46
CA ARG A 103 -4.97 6.31 9.63
C ARG A 103 -5.46 5.09 10.41
N LEU A 104 -4.55 4.38 11.09
CA LEU A 104 -4.86 3.21 11.91
C LEU A 104 -5.87 3.56 13.01
N ARG A 105 -5.64 4.66 13.73
CA ARG A 105 -6.52 5.14 14.79
C ARG A 105 -7.93 5.46 14.25
N THR A 106 -8.02 6.19 13.14
CA THR A 106 -9.30 6.51 12.49
C THR A 106 -10.05 5.25 12.06
N ALA A 107 -9.37 4.29 11.45
CA ALA A 107 -9.97 3.04 11.01
C ALA A 107 -10.48 2.18 12.19
N LEU A 108 -9.72 2.09 13.28
CA LEU A 108 -10.15 1.41 14.50
C LEU A 108 -11.36 2.09 15.15
N ARG A 109 -11.44 3.42 15.11
CA ARG A 109 -12.62 4.16 15.59
C ARG A 109 -13.85 3.84 14.75
N ALA A 110 -13.71 3.80 13.42
CA ALA A 110 -14.80 3.44 12.52
C ALA A 110 -15.34 2.02 12.79
N LEU A 111 -14.50 1.11 13.27
CA LEU A 111 -14.88 -0.24 13.69
C LEU A 111 -15.38 -0.33 15.16
N GLY A 112 -15.46 0.78 15.89
CA GLY A 112 -15.83 0.79 17.30
C GLY A 112 -14.79 0.14 18.25
N ARG A 113 -13.54 -0.01 17.80
CA ARG A 113 -12.45 -0.66 18.56
C ARG A 113 -11.67 0.27 19.49
N MET A 114 -12.04 1.54 19.53
CA MET A 114 -11.54 2.48 20.52
C MET A 114 -12.71 3.06 21.31
N PRO A 115 -12.59 3.15 22.64
CA PRO A 115 -13.58 3.86 23.44
C PRO A 115 -13.69 5.31 22.95
N GLY A 116 -14.91 5.83 22.94
CA GLY A 116 -15.13 7.26 22.76
C GLY A 116 -14.36 8.02 23.85
N GLU A 117 -13.64 9.05 23.43
CA GLU A 117 -13.15 10.07 24.37
C GLU A 117 -14.32 10.84 24.96
#